data_AF-A0AAD1IW40-F1
#
_entry.id   AF-A0AAD1IW40-F1
#
_cell.length_a   1.000
_cell.length_b   1.000
_cell.length_c   1.000
_cell.angle_alpha   90.00
_cell.angle_beta   90.00
_cell.angle_gamma   90.00
#
_symmetry.space_group_name_H-M   'P 1'
#
loop_
_entity.id
_entity.type
_entity.pdbx_description
1 polymer ?
#
loop_
_entity_poly.entity_id
_entity_poly.type
_entity_poly.pdbx_seq_one_letter_code
_entity_poly.pdbx_strand_id
1 'polypeptide(L)' 'MVKDVRLCLEQVAELGLSLDIAQAVALVWEATIDATGPDSDFTSVIKPIEEAAGVIVGDPGGP' A
#
# COMPACT_ATOMS: atom_id res chain seq x y z
N MET A 1 -3.22 1.76 -7.50
CA MET A 1 -1.87 1.51 -6.96
C MET A 1 -1.48 0.04 -6.93
N VAL A 2 -2.28 -0.89 -6.38
CA VAL A 2 -1.93 -2.34 -6.36
C VAL A 2 -1.49 -2.86 -7.73
N LYS A 3 -2.31 -2.60 -8.77
CA LYS A 3 -2.00 -2.97 -10.16
C LYS A 3 -0.66 -2.40 -10.63
N ASP A 4 -0.40 -1.12 -10.36
CA ASP A 4 0.81 -0.43 -10.83
C ASP A 4 2.07 -0.97 -10.14
N VAL A 5 1.97 -1.31 -8.84
CA VAL A 5 3.08 -1.93 -8.09
C VAL A 5 3.35 -3.36 -8.57
N ARG A 6 2.30 -4.16 -8.84
CA ARG A 6 2.44 -5.50 -9.42
C ARG A 6 3.15 -5.46 -10.78
N LEU A 7 2.69 -4.58 -11.68
CA LEU A 7 3.31 -4.42 -13.00
C LEU A 7 4.78 -3.99 -12.91
N CYS A 8 5.13 -3.12 -11.95
CA CYS A 8 6.52 -2.72 -11.71
C CYS A 8 7.39 -3.91 -11.26
N LEU A 9 6.89 -4.73 -10.32
CA LEU A 9 7.62 -5.91 -9.84
C LEU A 9 7.77 -6.98 -10.92
N GLU A 10 6.75 -7.19 -11.76
CA GLU A 10 6.82 -8.09 -12.92
C GLU A 10 7.93 -7.67 -13.89
N GLN A 11 7.99 -6.38 -14.25
CA GLN A 11 9.05 -5.85 -15.13
C GLN A 11 10.45 -5.99 -14.53
N VAL A 12 10.59 -5.73 -13.23
CA VAL A 12 11.87 -5.90 -12.52
C VAL A 12 12.33 -7.35 -12.54
N ALA A 13 11.41 -8.30 -12.35
CA ALA A 13 11.70 -9.72 -12.40
C ALA A 13 12.14 -10.16 -13.82
N GLU A 14 11.50 -9.65 -14.87
CA GLU A 14 11.89 -9.91 -16.27
C GLU A 14 13.33 -9.46 -16.58
N LEU A 15 13.81 -8.41 -15.90
CA LEU A 15 15.18 -7.90 -16.02
C LEU A 15 16.19 -8.64 -15.13
N GLY A 16 15.75 -9.63 -14.34
CA GLY A 16 16.60 -10.34 -13.38
C GLY A 16 17.06 -9.48 -12.20
N LEU A 17 16.33 -8.39 -11.93
CA LEU A 17 16.61 -7.46 -10.83
C LEU A 17 15.68 -7.75 -9.64
N SER A 18 15.96 -7.12 -8.50
CA SER A 18 15.12 -7.17 -7.30
C SER A 18 14.93 -5.77 -6.73
N LEU A 19 13.73 -5.51 -6.20
CA LEU A 19 13.38 -4.28 -5.47
C LEU A 19 12.73 -4.65 -4.14
N ASP A 20 13.53 -5.02 -3.14
CA ASP A 20 13.04 -5.56 -1.86
C ASP A 20 12.06 -4.61 -1.14
N ILE A 21 12.31 -3.30 -1.20
CA ILE A 21 11.41 -2.30 -0.61
C ILE A 21 10.08 -2.23 -1.38
N ALA A 22 10.11 -2.34 -2.71
CA ALA A 22 8.89 -2.37 -3.50
C ALA A 22 8.08 -3.65 -3.24
N GLN A 23 8.75 -4.77 -2.95
CA GLN A 23 8.11 -6.02 -2.53
C GLN A 23 7.37 -5.84 -1.20
N ALA A 24 7.99 -5.19 -0.22
CA ALA A 24 7.34 -4.85 1.05
C ALA A 24 6.14 -3.92 0.86
N VAL A 25 6.29 -2.90 0.00
CA VAL A 25 5.19 -1.98 -0.36
C VAL A 25 4.04 -2.72 -1.03
N ALA A 26 4.31 -3.71 -1.89
CA ALA A 26 3.26 -4.55 -2.49
C ALA A 26 2.43 -5.26 -1.41
N LEU A 27 3.06 -5.85 -0.39
CA LEU A 27 2.35 -6.51 0.70
C LEU A 27 1.41 -5.55 1.44
N VAL A 28 1.84 -4.31 1.68
CA VAL A 28 0.99 -3.27 2.30
C VAL A 28 -0.21 -2.94 1.41
N TRP A 29 0.00 -2.85 0.09
CA TRP A 29 -1.07 -2.58 -0.87
C TRP A 29 -2.08 -3.74 -0.98
N GLU A 30 -1.63 -4.99 -0.91
CA GLU A 30 -2.51 -6.16 -0.86
C GLU A 30 -3.41 -6.12 0.39
N ALA A 31 -2.82 -5.90 1.57
CA ALA A 31 -3.59 -5.77 2.80
C ALA A 31 -4.59 -4.60 2.74
N THR A 32 -4.20 -3.50 2.09
CA THR A 32 -5.06 -2.32 1.93
C THR A 32 -6.26 -2.62 1.04
N ILE A 33 -6.06 -3.23 -0.13
CA ILE A 33 -7.18 -3.49 -1.05
C ILE A 33 -8.17 -4.50 -0.47
N ASP A 34 -7.68 -5.48 0.29
CA ASP A 34 -8.53 -6.43 1.01
C ASP A 34 -9.38 -5.74 2.08
N ALA A 35 -8.82 -4.75 2.79
CA ALA A 35 -9.52 -4.02 3.85
C ALA A 35 -10.46 -2.92 3.33
N THR A 36 -10.07 -2.19 2.29
CA THR A 36 -10.76 -0.96 1.85
C THR A 36 -11.52 -1.11 0.53
N GLY A 37 -11.34 -2.22 -0.18
CA GLY A 37 -11.90 -2.45 -1.50
C GLY A 37 -11.16 -1.72 -2.63
N PRO A 38 -11.42 -2.12 -3.89
CA PRO A 38 -10.68 -1.65 -5.07
C PRO A 38 -10.97 -0.20 -5.47
N ASP A 39 -12.13 0.35 -5.07
CA ASP A 39 -12.57 1.69 -5.43
C ASP A 39 -12.10 2.76 -4.42
N SER A 40 -11.38 2.36 -3.37
CA SER A 40 -10.85 3.28 -2.37
C SER A 40 -9.69 4.13 -2.90
N ASP A 41 -9.62 5.39 -2.45
CA ASP A 41 -8.51 6.29 -2.77
C ASP A 41 -7.18 5.76 -2.23
N PHE A 42 -6.09 6.03 -2.95
CA PHE A 42 -4.75 5.51 -2.62
C PHE A 42 -4.24 5.98 -1.24
N THR A 43 -4.71 7.12 -0.73
CA THR A 43 -4.38 7.56 0.64
C THR A 43 -4.88 6.59 1.71
N SER A 44 -5.86 5.73 1.40
CA SER A 44 -6.40 4.70 2.31
C SER A 44 -5.39 3.63 2.72
N VAL A 45 -4.19 3.59 2.09
CA VAL A 45 -3.07 2.73 2.49
C VAL A 45 -2.61 2.93 3.93
N ILE A 46 -2.92 4.09 4.54
CA ILE A 46 -2.61 4.36 5.94
C ILE A 46 -3.53 3.61 6.91
N LYS A 47 -4.76 3.26 6.50
CA LYS A 47 -5.80 2.71 7.38
C LYS A 47 -5.41 1.37 8.04
N PRO A 48 -4.80 0.40 7.34
CA PRO A 48 -4.34 -0.83 7.98
C PRO A 48 -3.26 -0.57 9.04
N ILE A 49 -2.45 0.47 8.85
CA ILE A 49 -1.38 0.85 9.78
C ILE A 49 -1.97 1.53 11.02
N GLU A 50 -2.93 2.44 10.82
CA GLU A 50 -3.74 3.06 11.88
C GLU A 50 -4.43 2.02 12.75
N GLU A 51 -5.10 1.06 12.13
CA GLU A 51 -5.81 -0.02 12.82
C GLU A 51 -4.85 -0.88 13.65
N ALA A 52 -3.73 -1.31 13.07
CA ALA A 52 -2.73 -2.11 13.77
C ALA A 52 -2.05 -1.36 14.93
N ALA A 53 -1.88 -0.04 14.80
CA ALA A 53 -1.28 0.81 15.82
C ALA A 53 -2.28 1.35 16.84
N GLY A 54 -3.59 1.25 16.59
CA GLY A 54 -4.64 1.83 17.43
C GLY A 54 -4.63 3.35 17.47
N VAL A 55 -4.20 4.00 16.38
CA VAL A 55 -4.09 5.46 16.27
C VAL A 55 -4.80 5.96 15.00
N ILE A 56 -5.10 7.25 14.94
CA ILE A 56 -5.50 7.94 13.71
C ILE A 56 -4.37 8.90 13.33
N VAL A 57 -3.92 8.83 12.09
CA VAL A 57 -2.84 9.66 11.54
C VAL A 57 -3.45 10.87 10.86
N GLY A 58 -2.96 12.05 11.26
CA GLY A 58 -3.56 13.33 10.90
C GLY A 58 -4.27 13.95 12.09
N ASP A 59 -4.72 15.20 11.93
CA ASP A 59 -5.34 15.94 13.02
C ASP A 59 -6.87 15.82 12.93
N PRO A 60 -7.57 15.27 13.95
CA PRO A 60 -9.03 15.34 14.04
C PRO A 60 -9.54 16.78 14.24
N GLY A 61 -8.66 17.72 14.58
CA GLY A 61 -8.99 19.11 14.94
C GLY A 61 -7.98 20.16 14.47
N GLY A 62 -7.30 19.92 13.33
CA GLY A 62 -6.40 20.91 12.72
C GLY A 62 -7.21 22.08 12.15
N PRO A 63 -6.63 23.30 12.04
CA PRO A 63 -7.37 24.49 11.63
C PRO A 63 -8.11 24.34 10.30
#